data_AF-A0A616P0Q1-F1
#
_entry.id   AF-A0A616P0Q1-F1
#
_cell.length_a   1.000
_cell.length_b   1.000
_cell.length_c   1.000
_cell.angle_alpha   90.00
_cell.angle_beta   90.00
_cell.angle_gamma   90.00
#
_symmetry.space_group_name_H-M   'P 1'
#
loop_
_entity.id
_entity.type
_entity.pdbx_description
1 polymer ?
#
loop_
_entity_poly.entity_id
_entity_poly.type
_entity_poly.pdbx_seq_one_letter_code
_entity_poly.pdbx_strand_id
1 'polypeptide(L)'
;MQEEQSIQRAVTRLCIQCGLLLLQHGAESALVDELSTRLGLALGMDSVESAISSNAIVLTTIKDGQCLTSTRKNQDRGINMHVVTEVQHIVILAEHRLLDYKGVEKRFSQLRPLRYPRWLVAFMVGLSCSCFCKLNNGGWDGAVITFFASMIAMYIRQMLAQRHLHPQINFCITAFVATTISGLMLTLPAFSQTPTIAMAASVLLLVPGFPLINSVADMFKGHINTGLARWAIASLLTLATCVGVVMSMTVWGLRGWV
;
A
#
# COMPACT_ATOMS: atom_id res chain seq x y z
N MET A 1 -30.36 25.67 15.60
CA MET A 1 -30.50 25.47 14.14
C MET A 1 -29.29 25.88 13.31
N GLN A 2 -28.98 27.16 13.03
CA GLN A 2 -27.85 27.51 12.12
C GLN A 2 -26.48 27.08 12.68
N GLU A 3 -26.27 27.21 13.99
CA GLU A 3 -25.02 26.81 14.65
C GLU A 3 -24.86 25.29 14.69
N GLU A 4 -25.92 24.52 14.99
CA GLU A 4 -25.92 23.06 14.93
C GLU A 4 -25.67 22.52 13.52
N GLN A 5 -26.26 23.14 12.49
CA GLN A 5 -25.97 22.81 11.09
C GLN A 5 -24.51 23.11 10.72
N SER A 6 -23.91 24.15 11.30
CA SER A 6 -22.50 24.46 11.09
C SER A 6 -21.58 23.41 11.72
N ILE A 7 -21.95 22.89 12.90
CA ILE A 7 -21.21 21.84 13.61
C ILE A 7 -21.32 20.53 12.85
N GLN A 8 -22.53 20.12 12.43
CA GLN A 8 -22.73 18.91 11.64
C GLN A 8 -21.86 18.95 10.37
N ARG A 9 -21.86 20.08 9.63
CA ARG A 9 -21.00 20.26 8.44
C ARG A 9 -19.51 20.10 8.74
N ALA A 10 -19.03 20.62 9.88
CA ALA A 10 -17.65 20.46 10.30
C ALA A 10 -17.32 18.99 10.61
N VAL A 11 -18.19 18.31 11.35
CA VAL A 11 -18.03 16.89 11.72
C VAL A 11 -18.06 16.00 10.47
N THR A 12 -19.01 16.19 9.55
CA THR A 12 -19.04 15.44 8.27
C THR A 12 -17.73 15.61 7.49
N ARG A 13 -17.18 16.83 7.47
CA ARG A 13 -15.90 17.11 6.79
C ARG A 13 -14.74 16.37 7.45
N LEU A 14 -14.71 16.26 8.77
CA LEU A 14 -13.69 15.51 9.50
C LEU A 14 -13.85 14.00 9.30
N CYS A 15 -15.07 13.48 9.32
CA CYS A 15 -15.34 12.05 9.09
C CYS A 15 -14.91 11.62 7.68
N ILE A 16 -15.27 12.40 6.65
CA ILE A 16 -14.85 12.08 5.28
C ILE A 16 -13.34 12.28 5.08
N GLN A 17 -12.71 13.23 5.79
CA GLN A 17 -11.26 13.39 5.77
C GLN A 17 -10.56 12.21 6.45
N CYS A 18 -11.07 11.71 7.58
CA CYS A 18 -10.60 10.51 8.25
C CYS A 18 -10.63 9.32 7.29
N GLY A 19 -11.80 9.04 6.70
CA GLY A 19 -11.96 7.95 5.75
C GLY A 19 -11.07 8.11 4.51
N LEU A 20 -10.91 9.33 4.00
CA LEU A 20 -10.02 9.62 2.87
C LEU A 20 -8.55 9.37 3.22
N LEU A 21 -8.07 9.81 4.39
CA LEU A 21 -6.68 9.59 4.82
C LEU A 21 -6.37 8.10 4.95
N LEU A 22 -7.29 7.32 5.53
CA LEU A 22 -7.17 5.88 5.67
C LEU A 22 -7.14 5.19 4.28
N LEU A 23 -8.09 5.54 3.42
CA LEU A 23 -8.21 4.95 2.08
C LEU A 23 -7.01 5.27 1.18
N GLN A 24 -6.49 6.50 1.23
CA GLN A 24 -5.32 6.94 0.46
C GLN A 24 -4.02 6.24 0.87
N HIS A 25 -3.94 5.75 2.11
CA HIS A 25 -2.75 5.12 2.68
C HIS A 25 -2.85 3.61 2.82
N GLY A 26 -3.82 3.00 2.15
CA GLY A 26 -3.94 1.56 2.01
C GLY A 26 -4.70 0.87 3.14
N ALA A 27 -5.48 1.59 3.96
CA ALA A 27 -6.33 0.92 4.93
C ALA A 27 -7.33 -0.04 4.24
N GLU A 28 -7.67 -1.12 4.93
CA GLU A 28 -8.78 -2.00 4.55
C GLU A 28 -10.11 -1.23 4.60
N SER A 29 -11.06 -1.59 3.73
CA SER A 29 -12.31 -0.84 3.56
C SER A 29 -13.15 -0.86 4.83
N ALA A 30 -13.16 -1.99 5.54
CA ALA A 30 -13.87 -2.12 6.80
C ALA A 30 -13.31 -1.19 7.90
N LEU A 31 -11.99 -1.03 7.98
CA LEU A 31 -11.36 -0.12 8.95
C LEU A 31 -11.67 1.35 8.61
N VAL A 32 -11.72 1.69 7.32
CA VAL A 32 -12.13 3.02 6.85
C VAL A 32 -13.55 3.33 7.32
N ASP A 33 -14.48 2.39 7.12
CA ASP A 33 -15.88 2.52 7.54
C ASP A 33 -16.00 2.64 9.07
N GLU A 34 -15.37 1.72 9.80
CA GLU A 34 -15.39 1.67 11.26
C GLU A 34 -14.86 2.96 11.89
N LEU A 35 -13.66 3.41 11.50
CA LEU A 35 -13.04 4.61 12.10
C LEU A 35 -13.77 5.90 11.73
N SER A 36 -14.31 5.99 10.50
CA SER A 36 -15.10 7.16 10.10
C SER A 36 -16.43 7.24 10.87
N THR A 37 -17.05 6.08 11.15
CA THR A 37 -18.27 5.98 11.94
C THR A 37 -18.02 6.30 13.40
N ARG A 38 -17.01 5.67 14.01
CA ARG A 38 -16.59 5.91 15.40
C ARG A 38 -16.26 7.38 15.64
N LEU A 39 -15.56 8.03 14.71
CA LEU A 39 -15.27 9.46 14.81
C LEU A 39 -16.52 10.33 14.82
N GLY A 40 -17.49 10.07 13.94
CA GLY A 40 -18.72 10.86 13.91
C GLY A 40 -19.58 10.68 15.16
N LEU A 41 -19.68 9.45 15.66
CA LEU A 41 -20.36 9.15 16.94
C LEU A 41 -19.67 9.84 18.12
N ALA A 42 -18.33 9.80 18.18
CA ALA A 42 -17.55 10.47 19.22
C ALA A 42 -17.75 12.01 19.22
N LEU A 43 -17.98 12.60 18.04
CA LEU A 43 -18.23 14.03 17.85
C LEU A 43 -19.72 14.41 17.96
N GLY A 44 -20.59 13.48 18.35
CA GLY A 44 -21.99 13.75 18.67
C GLY A 44 -22.96 13.71 17.47
N MET A 45 -22.66 12.91 16.45
CA MET A 45 -23.63 12.50 15.42
C MET A 45 -24.42 11.28 15.91
N ASP A 46 -25.66 11.12 15.44
CA ASP A 46 -26.51 9.97 15.81
C ASP A 46 -26.10 8.72 15.04
N SER A 47 -25.80 8.88 13.75
CA SER A 47 -25.25 7.82 12.91
C SER A 47 -24.39 8.38 11.78
N VAL A 48 -23.53 7.51 11.26
CA VAL A 48 -22.70 7.76 10.09
C VAL A 48 -22.85 6.58 9.17
N GLU A 49 -23.12 6.85 7.90
CA GLU A 49 -23.19 5.85 6.85
C GLU A 49 -22.12 6.15 5.81
N SER A 50 -21.39 5.12 5.37
CA SER A 50 -20.36 5.29 4.35
C SER A 50 -20.51 4.30 3.20
N ALA A 51 -20.20 4.76 2.00
CA ALA A 51 -20.06 3.93 0.82
C ALA A 51 -18.68 4.16 0.22
N ILE A 52 -17.86 3.10 0.25
CA ILE A 52 -16.46 3.14 -0.15
C ILE A 52 -16.33 2.48 -1.53
N SER A 53 -15.70 3.21 -2.45
CA SER A 53 -15.29 2.71 -3.76
C SER A 53 -13.77 2.89 -3.91
N SER A 54 -13.17 2.24 -4.91
CA SER A 54 -11.74 2.40 -5.21
C SER A 54 -11.34 3.85 -5.50
N ASN A 55 -12.25 4.61 -6.12
CA ASN A 55 -11.98 5.96 -6.64
C ASN A 55 -12.66 7.08 -5.86
N ALA A 56 -13.55 6.77 -4.92
CA ALA A 56 -14.30 7.76 -4.15
C ALA A 56 -14.78 7.20 -2.82
N ILE A 57 -14.98 8.10 -1.86
CA ILE A 57 -15.70 7.85 -0.63
C ILE A 57 -16.91 8.77 -0.58
N VAL A 58 -18.07 8.19 -0.28
CA VAL A 58 -19.32 8.90 0.01
C VAL A 58 -19.61 8.67 1.48
N LEU A 59 -19.86 9.74 2.22
CA LEU A 59 -20.14 9.66 3.65
C LEU A 59 -21.31 10.56 3.99
N THR A 60 -22.26 10.01 4.75
CA THR A 60 -23.45 10.70 5.24
C THR A 60 -23.43 10.69 6.76
N THR A 61 -23.57 11.86 7.37
CA THR A 61 -23.80 11.98 8.82
C THR A 61 -25.26 12.32 9.06
N ILE A 62 -25.88 11.66 10.03
CA ILE A 62 -27.28 11.89 10.42
C ILE A 62 -27.28 12.47 11.83
N LYS A 63 -28.02 13.56 12.02
CA LYS A 63 -28.25 14.19 13.32
C LYS A 63 -29.64 14.79 13.36
N ASP A 64 -30.44 14.45 14.37
CA ASP A 64 -31.80 14.97 14.58
C ASP A 64 -32.70 14.81 13.33
N GLY A 65 -32.55 13.70 12.61
CA GLY A 65 -33.25 13.41 11.36
C GLY A 65 -32.75 14.20 10.13
N GLN A 66 -31.75 15.08 10.28
CA GLN A 66 -31.10 15.79 9.17
C GLN A 66 -29.90 15.00 8.65
N CYS A 67 -29.94 14.67 7.36
CA CYS A 67 -28.85 13.99 6.68
C CYS A 67 -27.95 15.00 5.95
N LEU A 68 -26.64 14.87 6.12
CA LEU A 68 -25.66 15.62 5.34
C LEU A 68 -24.67 14.66 4.68
N THR A 69 -24.71 14.61 3.34
CA THR A 69 -23.84 13.75 2.53
C THR A 69 -22.70 14.56 1.93
N SER A 70 -21.50 13.99 1.94
CA SER A 70 -20.34 14.54 1.25
C SER A 70 -19.64 13.44 0.44
N THR A 71 -19.06 13.84 -0.69
CA THR A 71 -18.31 12.93 -1.57
C THR A 71 -16.91 13.48 -1.78
N ARG A 72 -15.89 12.62 -1.72
CA ARG A 72 -14.50 12.98 -2.05
C ARG A 72 -13.90 11.95 -3.00
N LYS A 73 -13.14 12.44 -3.98
CA LYS A 73 -12.36 11.60 -4.88
C LYS A 73 -11.14 11.06 -4.14
N ASN A 74 -10.89 9.77 -4.29
CA ASN A 74 -9.70 9.11 -3.78
C ASN A 74 -8.56 9.23 -4.80
N GLN A 75 -7.34 9.43 -4.29
CA GLN A 75 -6.11 9.37 -5.07
C GLN A 75 -5.10 8.57 -4.27
N ASP A 76 -4.68 7.41 -4.78
CA ASP A 76 -3.75 6.54 -4.08
C ASP A 76 -2.41 7.27 -3.83
N ARG A 77 -1.97 7.29 -2.56
CA ARG A 77 -0.72 7.90 -2.12
C ARG A 77 0.33 6.88 -1.71
N GLY A 78 0.04 5.60 -1.94
CA GLY A 78 0.85 4.49 -1.49
C GLY A 78 0.65 4.18 0.00
N ILE A 79 1.08 2.97 0.35
CA ILE A 79 0.89 2.39 1.69
C ILE A 79 1.71 3.17 2.72
N ASN A 80 1.06 3.65 3.77
CA ASN A 80 1.74 4.29 4.89
C ASN A 80 1.03 3.98 6.22
N MET A 81 1.51 2.94 6.91
CA MET A 81 0.91 2.51 8.17
C MET A 81 1.06 3.53 9.31
N HIS A 82 2.06 4.41 9.26
CA HIS A 82 2.19 5.48 10.25
C HIS A 82 0.97 6.41 10.20
N VAL A 83 0.53 6.82 9.01
CA VAL A 83 -0.67 7.66 8.86
C VAL A 83 -1.92 6.93 9.36
N VAL A 84 -2.07 5.64 9.02
CA VAL A 84 -3.22 4.83 9.46
C VAL A 84 -3.27 4.76 10.99
N THR A 85 -2.15 4.46 11.64
CA THR A 85 -2.07 4.39 13.11
C THR A 85 -2.30 5.74 13.78
N GLU A 86 -1.75 6.84 13.25
CA GLU A 86 -1.98 8.18 13.80
C GLU A 86 -3.44 8.61 13.67
N VAL A 87 -4.10 8.31 12.54
CA VAL A 87 -5.54 8.57 12.38
C VAL A 87 -6.34 7.75 13.40
N GLN A 88 -6.02 6.46 13.56
CA GLN A 88 -6.66 5.62 14.56
C GLN A 88 -6.48 6.16 15.99
N HIS A 89 -5.27 6.61 16.35
CA HIS A 89 -5.02 7.24 17.65
C HIS A 89 -5.86 8.50 17.85
N ILE A 90 -6.00 9.34 16.83
CA ILE A 90 -6.83 10.55 16.93
C ILE A 90 -8.30 10.19 17.16
N VAL A 91 -8.83 9.16 16.49
CA VAL A 91 -10.20 8.67 16.70
C VAL A 91 -10.38 8.18 18.13
N ILE A 92 -9.46 7.35 18.64
CA ILE A 92 -9.50 6.84 20.02
C ILE A 92 -9.49 7.99 21.04
N LEU A 93 -8.66 9.01 20.82
CA LEU A 93 -8.62 10.17 21.72
C LEU A 93 -9.93 11.00 21.67
N ALA A 94 -10.57 11.10 20.50
CA ALA A 94 -11.88 11.73 20.36
C ALA A 94 -12.97 10.94 21.11
N GLU A 95 -12.95 9.60 21.03
CA GLU A 95 -13.88 8.72 21.76
C GLU A 95 -13.77 8.88 23.28
N HIS A 96 -12.55 9.00 23.79
CA HIS A 96 -12.29 9.28 25.20
C HIS A 96 -12.59 10.73 25.61
N ARG A 97 -13.18 11.55 24.71
CA ARG A 97 -13.50 12.97 24.92
C ARG A 97 -12.28 13.83 25.29
N LEU A 98 -11.08 13.39 24.90
CA LEU A 98 -9.83 14.12 25.08
C LEU A 98 -9.58 15.12 23.94
N LEU A 99 -10.30 14.99 22.83
CA LEU A 99 -10.32 15.96 21.74
C LEU A 99 -11.75 16.31 21.32
N ASP A 100 -11.96 17.61 21.15
CA ASP A 100 -13.13 18.15 20.44
C ASP A 100 -12.86 18.26 18.93
N TYR A 101 -13.87 18.56 18.13
CA TYR A 101 -13.78 18.61 16.65
C TYR A 101 -12.64 19.53 16.15
N LYS A 102 -12.41 20.68 16.79
CA LYS A 102 -11.28 21.58 16.46
C LYS A 102 -9.92 20.95 16.72
N GLY A 103 -9.83 20.15 17.79
CA GLY A 103 -8.63 19.41 18.13
C GLY A 103 -8.32 18.34 17.08
N VAL A 104 -9.34 17.59 16.66
CA VAL A 104 -9.24 16.60 15.58
C VAL A 104 -8.79 17.26 14.28
N GLU A 105 -9.42 18.38 13.90
CA GLU A 105 -9.06 19.15 12.71
C GLU A 105 -7.58 19.58 12.72
N LYS A 106 -7.13 20.13 13.85
CA LYS A 106 -5.72 20.54 14.03
C LYS A 106 -4.78 19.35 13.86
N ARG A 107 -5.07 18.20 14.48
CA ARG A 107 -4.22 17.00 14.37
C ARG A 107 -4.19 16.46 12.94
N PHE A 108 -5.35 16.37 12.27
CA PHE A 108 -5.42 15.96 10.86
C PHE A 108 -4.65 16.89 9.93
N SER A 109 -4.63 18.21 10.19
CA SER A 109 -3.85 19.16 9.39
C SER A 109 -2.33 19.02 9.58
N GLN A 110 -1.90 18.48 10.73
CA GLN A 110 -0.50 18.31 11.09
C GLN A 110 0.05 16.94 10.67
N LEU A 111 -0.81 16.00 10.29
CA LEU A 111 -0.41 14.67 9.87
C LEU A 111 0.48 14.74 8.63
N ARG A 112 1.69 14.19 8.76
CA ARG A 112 2.64 14.05 7.65
C ARG A 112 3.05 12.59 7.53
N PRO A 113 3.00 12.01 6.31
CA PRO A 113 3.45 10.64 6.10
C PRO A 113 4.95 10.55 6.39
N LEU A 114 5.34 9.66 7.30
CA LEU A 114 6.73 9.34 7.56
C LEU A 114 7.33 8.65 6.34
N ARG A 115 8.51 9.10 5.89
CA ARG A 115 9.22 8.54 4.73
C ARG A 115 10.66 8.25 5.12
N TYR A 116 11.07 7.00 4.96
CA TYR A 116 12.45 6.59 5.15
C TYR A 116 13.35 7.05 3.99
N PRO A 117 14.65 7.27 4.24
CA PRO A 117 15.58 7.59 3.17
C PRO A 117 15.68 6.42 2.18
N ARG A 118 15.77 6.77 0.89
CA ARG A 118 15.70 5.83 -0.25
C ARG A 118 16.75 4.73 -0.20
N TRP A 119 17.99 5.09 0.13
CA TRP A 119 19.10 4.16 0.25
C TRP A 119 18.84 3.12 1.35
N LEU A 120 18.25 3.52 2.47
CA LEU A 120 17.92 2.62 3.58
C LEU A 120 16.83 1.64 3.16
N VAL A 121 15.79 2.11 2.46
CA VAL A 121 14.73 1.24 1.94
C VAL A 121 15.30 0.22 0.94
N ALA A 122 16.15 0.65 0.01
CA ALA A 122 16.79 -0.26 -0.95
C ALA A 122 17.66 -1.32 -0.26
N PHE A 123 18.44 -0.90 0.75
CA PHE A 123 19.27 -1.79 1.54
C PHE A 123 18.46 -2.80 2.36
N MET A 124 17.42 -2.35 3.07
CA MET A 124 16.54 -3.23 3.86
C MET A 124 15.76 -4.21 2.99
N VAL A 125 15.33 -3.80 1.80
CA VAL A 125 14.65 -4.70 0.85
C VAL A 125 15.63 -5.74 0.29
N GLY A 126 16.84 -5.34 -0.09
CA GLY A 126 17.90 -6.27 -0.48
C GLY A 126 18.18 -7.31 0.60
N LEU A 127 18.30 -6.86 1.85
CA LEU A 127 18.51 -7.73 3.01
C LEU A 127 17.34 -8.71 3.20
N SER A 128 16.09 -8.22 3.10
CA SER A 128 14.89 -9.06 3.22
C SER A 128 14.84 -10.15 2.14
N CYS A 129 15.10 -9.81 0.88
CA CYS A 129 15.12 -10.77 -0.22
C CYS A 129 16.26 -11.80 -0.05
N SER A 130 17.43 -11.36 0.39
CA SER A 130 18.57 -12.22 0.72
C SER A 130 18.24 -13.23 1.83
N CYS A 131 17.60 -12.79 2.93
CA CYS A 131 17.14 -13.68 3.99
C CYS A 131 16.11 -14.69 3.46
N PHE A 132 15.17 -14.27 2.61
CA PHE A 132 14.20 -15.18 1.99
C PHE A 132 14.90 -16.24 1.12
N CYS A 133 15.90 -15.85 0.32
CA CYS A 133 16.70 -16.79 -0.47
C CYS A 133 17.39 -17.83 0.43
N LYS A 134 18.01 -17.38 1.53
CA LYS A 134 18.69 -18.26 2.49
C LYS A 134 17.73 -19.25 3.16
N LEU A 135 16.54 -18.78 3.56
CA LEU A 135 15.50 -19.63 4.17
C LEU A 135 14.95 -20.69 3.21
N ASN A 136 14.95 -20.40 1.91
CA ASN A 136 14.55 -21.35 0.87
C ASN A 136 15.74 -22.18 0.36
N ASN A 137 16.76 -22.41 1.19
CA ASN A 137 17.95 -23.21 0.85
C ASN A 137 18.78 -22.69 -0.35
N GLY A 138 18.75 -21.38 -0.64
CA GLY A 138 19.52 -20.75 -1.72
C GLY A 138 21.03 -20.59 -1.47
N GLY A 139 21.55 -21.07 -0.34
CA GLY A 139 22.96 -20.91 0.04
C GLY A 139 23.31 -19.48 0.49
N TRP A 140 24.57 -19.27 0.88
CA TRP A 140 25.07 -17.92 1.20
C TRP A 140 25.37 -17.12 -0.07
N ASP A 141 25.87 -17.78 -1.09
CA ASP A 141 26.18 -17.16 -2.38
C ASP A 141 24.92 -16.64 -3.08
N GLY A 142 23.84 -17.45 -3.11
CA GLY A 142 22.55 -17.01 -3.64
C GLY A 142 21.94 -15.84 -2.86
N ALA A 143 22.18 -15.79 -1.55
CA ALA A 143 21.75 -14.68 -0.70
C ALA A 143 22.48 -13.38 -1.08
N VAL A 144 23.80 -13.43 -1.31
CA VAL A 144 24.60 -12.27 -1.77
C VAL A 144 24.15 -11.78 -3.15
N ILE A 145 23.91 -12.69 -4.09
CA ILE A 145 23.39 -12.34 -5.42
C ILE A 145 22.02 -11.65 -5.31
N THR A 146 21.12 -12.26 -4.53
CA THR A 146 19.78 -11.73 -4.28
C THR A 146 19.83 -10.34 -3.65
N PHE A 147 20.74 -10.14 -2.68
CA PHE A 147 20.93 -8.86 -2.01
C PHE A 147 21.24 -7.73 -2.99
N PHE A 148 22.26 -7.90 -3.84
CA PHE A 148 22.66 -6.88 -4.80
C PHE A 148 21.60 -6.68 -5.90
N ALA A 149 21.04 -7.77 -6.43
CA ALA A 149 20.00 -7.71 -7.46
C ALA A 149 18.76 -6.94 -6.96
N SER A 150 18.22 -7.28 -5.79
CA SER A 150 17.04 -6.63 -5.23
C SER A 150 17.32 -5.21 -4.75
N MET A 151 18.50 -4.92 -4.21
CA MET A 151 18.88 -3.55 -3.81
C MET A 151 18.91 -2.61 -5.03
N ILE A 152 19.60 -3.01 -6.11
CA ILE A 152 19.71 -2.20 -7.33
C ILE A 152 18.33 -2.06 -7.99
N ALA A 153 17.56 -3.15 -8.08
CA ALA A 153 16.21 -3.12 -8.62
C ALA A 153 15.30 -2.18 -7.81
N MET A 154 15.34 -2.23 -6.47
CA MET A 154 14.57 -1.33 -5.62
C MET A 154 14.99 0.14 -5.80
N TYR A 155 16.29 0.42 -5.94
CA TYR A 155 16.77 1.77 -6.23
C TYR A 155 16.22 2.30 -7.57
N ILE A 156 16.25 1.48 -8.62
CA ILE A 156 15.69 1.81 -9.93
C ILE A 156 14.17 2.02 -9.84
N ARG A 157 13.45 1.15 -9.13
CA ARG A 157 12.01 1.29 -8.89
C ARG A 157 11.65 2.64 -8.26
N GLN A 158 12.43 3.06 -7.27
CA GLN A 158 12.25 4.35 -6.60
C GLN A 158 12.56 5.54 -7.52
N MET A 159 13.55 5.42 -8.40
CA MET A 159 13.87 6.44 -9.40
C MET A 159 12.76 6.57 -10.46
N LEU A 160 12.25 5.44 -10.96
CA LEU A 160 11.14 5.40 -11.92
C LEU A 160 9.85 5.98 -11.31
N ALA A 161 9.57 5.66 -10.04
CA ALA A 161 8.41 6.19 -9.32
C ALA A 161 8.45 7.73 -9.18
N GLN A 162 9.63 8.33 -9.03
CA GLN A 162 9.79 9.79 -8.99
C GLN A 162 9.50 10.46 -10.33
N ARG A 163 9.70 9.75 -11.44
CA ARG A 163 9.36 10.25 -12.77
C ARG A 163 7.88 10.09 -13.12
N HIS A 164 7.04 9.72 -12.14
CA HIS A 164 5.60 9.53 -12.32
C HIS A 164 5.24 8.52 -13.42
N LEU A 165 6.11 7.53 -13.66
CA LEU A 165 5.80 6.44 -14.58
C LEU A 165 4.68 5.56 -14.04
N HIS A 166 3.89 5.02 -14.96
CA HIS A 166 2.76 4.15 -14.62
C HIS A 166 3.25 2.91 -13.83
N PRO A 167 2.57 2.51 -12.73
CA PRO A 167 3.04 1.45 -11.84
C PRO A 167 3.39 0.13 -12.54
N GLN A 168 2.62 -0.27 -13.55
CA GLN A 168 2.83 -1.47 -14.36
C GLN A 168 4.18 -1.43 -15.09
N ILE A 169 4.51 -0.29 -15.72
CA ILE A 169 5.78 -0.11 -16.43
C ILE A 169 6.94 -0.16 -15.41
N ASN A 170 6.76 0.49 -14.27
CA ASN A 170 7.75 0.47 -13.20
C ASN A 170 8.02 -0.97 -12.70
N PHE A 171 6.98 -1.76 -12.48
CA PHE A 171 7.10 -3.16 -12.05
C PHE A 171 7.78 -4.01 -13.13
N CYS A 172 7.41 -3.84 -14.39
CA CYS A 172 8.04 -4.55 -15.52
C CYS A 172 9.55 -4.27 -15.61
N ILE A 173 9.96 -3.00 -15.63
CA ILE A 173 11.38 -2.62 -15.69
C ILE A 173 12.14 -3.10 -14.46
N THR A 174 11.54 -2.97 -13.27
CA THR A 174 12.18 -3.43 -12.03
C THR A 174 12.41 -4.94 -12.05
N ALA A 175 11.42 -5.72 -12.51
CA ALA A 175 11.52 -7.17 -12.62
C ALA A 175 12.58 -7.59 -13.64
N PHE A 176 12.63 -6.88 -14.77
CA PHE A 176 13.65 -7.08 -15.80
C PHE A 176 15.05 -6.87 -15.23
N VAL A 177 15.28 -5.77 -14.50
CA VAL A 177 16.60 -5.48 -13.93
C VAL A 177 16.98 -6.47 -12.83
N ALA A 178 16.05 -6.80 -11.91
CA ALA A 178 16.30 -7.79 -10.86
C ALA A 178 16.70 -9.15 -11.45
N THR A 179 15.95 -9.62 -12.45
CA THR A 179 16.21 -10.89 -13.15
C THR A 179 17.51 -10.84 -13.96
N THR A 180 17.83 -9.71 -14.59
CA THR A 180 19.06 -9.55 -15.37
C THR A 180 20.28 -9.63 -14.47
N ILE A 181 20.29 -8.88 -13.36
CA ILE A 181 21.44 -8.86 -12.43
C ILE A 181 21.62 -10.24 -11.80
N SER A 182 20.55 -10.81 -11.24
CA SER A 182 20.63 -12.13 -10.60
C SER A 182 21.03 -13.21 -11.60
N GLY A 183 20.41 -13.24 -12.78
CA GLY A 183 20.72 -14.21 -13.83
C GLY A 183 22.14 -14.13 -14.37
N LEU A 184 22.65 -12.93 -14.65
CA LEU A 184 24.05 -12.76 -15.12
C LEU A 184 25.07 -13.09 -14.03
N MET A 185 24.75 -12.86 -12.75
CA MET A 185 25.66 -13.30 -11.67
C MET A 185 25.72 -14.82 -11.56
N LEU A 186 24.63 -15.53 -11.83
CA LEU A 186 24.60 -17.00 -11.81
C LEU A 186 25.42 -17.64 -12.94
N THR A 187 25.62 -16.96 -14.07
CA THR A 187 26.46 -17.49 -15.16
C THR A 187 27.95 -17.37 -14.88
N LEU A 188 28.36 -16.61 -13.85
CA LEU A 188 29.75 -16.51 -13.45
C LEU A 188 30.23 -17.84 -12.84
N PRO A 189 31.45 -18.30 -13.17
CA PRO A 189 31.97 -19.58 -12.70
C PRO A 189 32.01 -19.69 -11.17
N ALA A 190 32.24 -18.57 -10.48
CA ALA A 190 32.23 -18.48 -9.02
C ALA A 190 30.86 -18.80 -8.38
N PHE A 191 29.76 -18.65 -9.12
CA PHE A 191 28.39 -18.83 -8.63
C PHE A 191 27.61 -19.92 -9.38
N SER A 192 28.29 -20.69 -10.23
CA SER A 192 27.69 -21.72 -11.08
C SER A 192 26.95 -22.85 -10.32
N GLN A 193 27.31 -23.11 -9.06
CA GLN A 193 26.65 -24.13 -8.22
C GLN A 193 25.47 -23.57 -7.41
N THR A 194 25.18 -22.27 -7.53
CA THR A 194 24.17 -21.64 -6.69
C THR A 194 22.75 -21.93 -7.18
N PRO A 195 21.80 -22.16 -6.28
CA PRO A 195 20.43 -22.50 -6.65
C PRO A 195 19.73 -21.36 -7.41
N THR A 196 18.91 -21.75 -8.39
CA THR A 196 18.06 -20.84 -9.18
C THR A 196 17.06 -20.05 -8.34
N ILE A 197 16.81 -20.50 -7.10
CA ILE A 197 16.02 -19.83 -6.08
C ILE A 197 16.46 -18.37 -5.87
N ALA A 198 17.74 -18.04 -6.09
CA ALA A 198 18.24 -16.66 -6.03
C ALA A 198 17.55 -15.72 -7.04
N MET A 199 17.25 -16.19 -8.26
CA MET A 199 16.53 -15.38 -9.25
C MET A 199 15.10 -15.10 -8.79
N ALA A 200 14.37 -16.14 -8.35
CA ALA A 200 13.00 -15.99 -7.87
C ALA A 200 12.92 -15.08 -6.64
N ALA A 201 13.83 -15.26 -5.67
CA ALA A 201 13.92 -14.43 -4.48
C ALA A 201 14.21 -12.95 -4.81
N SER A 202 14.97 -12.67 -5.88
CA SER A 202 15.33 -11.31 -6.26
C SER A 202 14.16 -10.46 -6.75
N VAL A 203 13.10 -11.10 -7.27
CA VAL A 203 11.91 -10.44 -7.81
C VAL A 203 10.79 -10.31 -6.76
N LEU A 204 10.92 -10.97 -5.61
CA LEU A 204 9.89 -11.03 -4.55
C LEU A 204 9.41 -9.65 -4.07
N LEU A 205 10.26 -8.62 -4.12
CA LEU A 205 9.93 -7.23 -3.78
C LEU A 205 8.77 -6.62 -4.59
N LEU A 206 8.40 -7.25 -5.71
CA LEU A 206 7.34 -6.82 -6.62
C LEU A 206 6.02 -7.55 -6.39
N VAL A 207 5.97 -8.56 -5.52
CA VAL A 207 4.71 -9.23 -5.19
C VAL A 207 3.79 -8.21 -4.50
N PRO A 208 2.59 -7.91 -5.04
CA PRO A 208 1.66 -6.94 -4.48
C PRO A 208 0.91 -7.52 -3.27
N GLY A 209 1.66 -7.99 -2.26
CA GLY A 209 1.11 -8.72 -1.11
C GLY A 209 0.08 -7.90 -0.33
N PHE A 210 0.34 -6.63 -0.10
CA PHE A 210 -0.58 -5.77 0.66
C PHE A 210 -1.92 -5.53 -0.07
N PRO A 211 -1.97 -5.18 -1.37
CA PRO A 211 -3.21 -5.19 -2.15
C PRO A 211 -3.94 -6.54 -2.16
N LEU A 212 -3.20 -7.66 -2.26
CA LEU A 212 -3.79 -9.01 -2.27
C LEU A 212 -4.48 -9.34 -0.94
N ILE A 213 -3.78 -9.13 0.18
CA ILE A 213 -4.34 -9.37 1.53
C ILE A 213 -5.59 -8.51 1.74
N ASN A 214 -5.52 -7.22 1.43
CA ASN A 214 -6.65 -6.32 1.58
C ASN A 214 -7.82 -6.65 0.65
N SER A 215 -7.55 -7.11 -0.58
CA SER A 215 -8.62 -7.49 -1.51
C SER A 215 -9.45 -8.66 -0.98
N VAL A 216 -8.77 -9.66 -0.43
CA VAL A 216 -9.39 -10.84 0.18
C VAL A 216 -10.15 -10.43 1.44
N ALA A 217 -9.52 -9.66 2.33
CA ALA A 217 -10.15 -9.15 3.54
C ALA A 217 -11.43 -8.34 3.24
N ASP A 218 -11.37 -7.45 2.24
CA ASP A 218 -12.52 -6.64 1.81
C ASP A 218 -13.66 -7.51 1.27
N MET A 219 -13.36 -8.55 0.49
CA MET A 219 -14.38 -9.49 0.00
C MET A 219 -15.06 -10.24 1.15
N PHE A 220 -14.30 -10.72 2.13
CA PHE A 220 -14.85 -11.42 3.31
C PHE A 220 -15.67 -10.51 4.22
N LYS A 221 -15.30 -9.22 4.33
CA LYS A 221 -15.99 -8.24 5.17
C LYS A 221 -17.17 -7.55 4.46
N GLY A 222 -17.58 -8.02 3.28
CA GLY A 222 -18.74 -7.53 2.54
C GLY A 222 -18.47 -6.37 1.56
N HIS A 223 -17.23 -5.89 1.45
CA HIS A 223 -16.81 -4.88 0.47
C HIS A 223 -16.36 -5.52 -0.86
N ILE A 224 -17.20 -6.38 -1.43
CA ILE A 224 -16.85 -7.24 -2.57
C ILE A 224 -16.37 -6.44 -3.79
N ASN A 225 -17.07 -5.36 -4.16
CA ASN A 225 -16.71 -4.56 -5.34
C ASN A 225 -15.33 -3.91 -5.21
N THR A 226 -15.01 -3.38 -4.03
CA THR A 226 -13.70 -2.77 -3.74
C THR A 226 -12.61 -3.83 -3.67
N GLY A 227 -12.92 -5.00 -3.09
CA GLY A 227 -12.03 -6.16 -3.08
C GLY A 227 -11.68 -6.65 -4.48
N LEU A 228 -12.67 -6.85 -5.36
CA LEU A 228 -12.46 -7.24 -6.76
C LEU A 228 -11.62 -6.21 -7.53
N ALA A 229 -11.85 -4.91 -7.30
CA ALA A 229 -11.05 -3.86 -7.92
C ALA A 229 -9.57 -3.92 -7.47
N ARG A 230 -9.31 -4.08 -6.16
CA ARG A 230 -7.95 -4.25 -5.61
C ARG A 230 -7.28 -5.52 -6.15
N TRP A 231 -8.02 -6.62 -6.26
CA TRP A 231 -7.56 -7.89 -6.83
C TRP A 231 -7.14 -7.75 -8.29
N ALA A 232 -7.95 -7.07 -9.11
CA ALA A 232 -7.65 -6.85 -10.52
C ALA A 232 -6.37 -6.02 -10.69
N ILE A 233 -6.19 -4.96 -9.89
CA ILE A 233 -4.96 -4.15 -9.90
C ILE A 233 -3.75 -4.99 -9.50
N ALA A 234 -3.85 -5.79 -8.42
CA ALA A 234 -2.78 -6.66 -7.98
C ALA A 234 -2.40 -7.69 -9.05
N SER A 235 -3.39 -8.30 -9.70
CA SER A 235 -3.18 -9.26 -10.80
C SER A 235 -2.47 -8.61 -11.98
N LEU A 236 -2.82 -7.37 -12.34
CA LEU A 236 -2.18 -6.64 -13.43
C LEU A 236 -0.73 -6.26 -13.11
N LEU A 237 -0.41 -5.92 -11.86
CA LEU A 237 0.96 -5.68 -11.39
C LEU A 237 1.80 -6.96 -11.42
N THR A 238 1.22 -8.10 -11.02
CA THR A 238 1.86 -9.41 -11.11
C THR A 238 2.13 -9.78 -12.57
N LEU A 239 1.16 -9.59 -13.47
CA LEU A 239 1.34 -9.84 -14.90
C LEU A 239 2.48 -9.00 -15.48
N ALA A 240 2.53 -7.70 -15.14
CA ALA A 240 3.61 -6.82 -15.58
C ALA A 240 4.99 -7.27 -15.06
N THR A 241 5.04 -7.79 -13.83
CA THR A 241 6.25 -8.38 -13.25
C THR A 241 6.68 -9.62 -14.03
N CYS A 242 5.76 -10.54 -14.32
CA CYS A 242 6.03 -11.73 -15.13
C CYS A 242 6.58 -11.39 -16.52
N VAL A 243 6.00 -10.39 -17.19
CA VAL A 243 6.49 -9.91 -18.49
C VAL A 243 7.94 -9.44 -18.39
N GLY A 244 8.29 -8.66 -17.35
CA GLY A 244 9.66 -8.21 -17.14
C GLY A 244 10.65 -9.35 -16.87
N VAL A 245 10.25 -10.35 -16.08
CA VAL A 245 11.06 -11.57 -15.83
C VAL A 245 11.30 -12.33 -17.14
N VAL A 246 10.23 -12.65 -17.89
CA VAL A 246 10.33 -13.40 -19.14
C VAL A 246 11.18 -12.65 -20.17
N MET A 247 10.99 -11.34 -20.30
CA MET A 247 11.79 -10.50 -21.20
C MET A 247 13.28 -10.55 -20.85
N SER A 248 13.63 -10.53 -19.57
CA SER A 248 15.02 -10.70 -19.14
C SER A 248 15.54 -12.09 -19.48
N MET A 249 14.76 -13.14 -19.24
CA MET A 249 15.20 -14.50 -19.51
C MET A 249 15.42 -14.75 -21.01
N THR A 250 14.57 -14.22 -21.88
CA THR A 250 14.70 -14.38 -23.33
C THR A 250 15.89 -13.62 -23.89
N VAL A 251 16.13 -12.39 -23.44
CA VAL A 251 17.27 -11.57 -23.89
C VAL A 251 18.61 -12.20 -23.52
N TRP A 252 18.71 -12.78 -22.32
CA TRP A 252 19.97 -13.33 -21.79
C TRP A 252 20.10 -14.85 -21.93
N GLY A 253 19.09 -15.54 -22.47
CA GLY A 253 19.10 -17.00 -22.63
C GLY A 253 19.11 -17.78 -21.29
N LEU A 254 18.61 -17.17 -20.21
CA LEU A 254 18.63 -17.75 -18.87
C LEU A 254 17.55 -18.84 -18.74
N ARG A 255 17.93 -20.07 -18.38
CA ARG A 255 16.98 -21.20 -18.18
C ARG A 255 16.45 -21.33 -16.75
N GLY A 256 16.82 -20.41 -15.84
CA GLY A 256 16.73 -20.61 -14.39
C GLY A 256 15.35 -20.66 -13.72
N TRP A 257 14.23 -20.81 -14.44
CA TRP A 257 12.89 -20.96 -13.83
C TRP A 257 12.16 -22.27 -14.20
N VAL A 258 12.72 -23.08 -15.10
CA VAL A 258 12.13 -24.35 -15.56
C VAL A 258 12.98 -25.51 -15.11
#